data_AF-A0AAW3V2U6-F1
#
_entry.id   AF-A0AAW3V2U6-F1
#
_cell.length_a   1.000
_cell.length_b   1.000
_cell.length_c   1.000
_cell.angle_alpha   90.00
_cell.angle_beta   90.00
_cell.angle_gamma   90.00
#
_symmetry.space_group_name_H-M   'P 1'
#
loop_
_entity.id
_entity.type
_entity.pdbx_description
1 polymer ?
#
loop_
_entity_poly.entity_id
_entity_poly.type
_entity_poly.pdbx_seq_one_letter_code
_entity_poly.pdbx_strand_id
1 'polypeptide(L)'
;MVQRLAGAAPTRSSSLNLDENEMNMWIRFAILLMACVTGGLLAGCDEQKVADTVNAIKPDAMAFGNLQPGVSTIDDVRRQAGKPEIVWQNDDGSQRFEYPRGPNGTKTYMVEFAPDGTMVAITQALTAENFAKVGPGMTKDDVRRLLGKPATVARYALKQEDVWSWHWAAGGYPGDSMFDAHFSVDGVVTTTSRSEAPGHEKP
;
A
#
# COMPACT_ATOMS: atom_id res chain seq x y z
N MET A 1 -50.13 35.56 -47.34
CA MET A 1 -49.86 34.76 -46.13
C MET A 1 -48.34 34.73 -45.93
N VAL A 2 -47.85 35.62 -45.05
CA VAL A 2 -46.54 35.72 -44.32
C VAL A 2 -45.22 35.41 -45.10
N GLN A 3 -44.46 36.42 -45.60
CA GLN A 3 -43.30 37.17 -45.00
C GLN A 3 -41.96 36.34 -44.98
N ARG A 4 -40.75 36.84 -45.26
CA ARG A 4 -40.12 38.17 -45.21
C ARG A 4 -38.75 38.13 -45.95
N LEU A 5 -38.27 39.30 -46.38
CA LEU A 5 -37.16 39.57 -47.32
C LEU A 5 -35.74 39.44 -46.70
N ALA A 6 -34.78 38.99 -47.53
CA ALA A 6 -33.33 38.96 -47.24
C ALA A 6 -32.66 40.34 -47.44
N GLY A 7 -31.77 40.70 -46.50
CA GLY A 7 -31.00 41.95 -46.47
C GLY A 7 -29.68 41.90 -47.26
N ALA A 8 -29.14 43.09 -47.53
CA ALA A 8 -28.13 43.43 -48.51
C ALA A 8 -26.68 43.61 -47.95
N ALA A 9 -25.68 43.32 -48.81
CA ALA A 9 -24.41 44.02 -49.14
C ALA A 9 -23.44 44.56 -48.05
N PRO A 10 -22.19 44.99 -48.38
CA PRO A 10 -21.13 44.42 -49.22
C PRO A 10 -19.73 44.41 -48.53
N THR A 11 -18.71 43.96 -49.27
CA THR A 11 -17.27 43.82 -48.93
C THR A 11 -16.48 45.14 -48.79
N ARG A 12 -15.52 45.20 -47.84
CA ARG A 12 -14.27 45.98 -47.97
C ARG A 12 -13.14 45.43 -47.09
N SER A 13 -12.01 45.15 -47.73
CA SER A 13 -10.73 44.73 -47.14
C SER A 13 -9.99 45.94 -46.54
N SER A 14 -9.48 45.82 -45.32
CA SER A 14 -8.48 46.71 -44.72
C SER A 14 -7.49 45.86 -43.92
N SER A 15 -6.23 45.92 -44.32
CA SER A 15 -5.05 45.32 -43.69
C SER A 15 -4.87 45.76 -42.23
N LEU A 16 -4.77 44.78 -41.32
CA LEU A 16 -4.41 44.99 -39.90
C LEU A 16 -2.88 45.03 -39.76
N ASN A 17 -2.31 46.23 -39.59
CA ASN A 17 -0.98 46.39 -39.00
C ASN A 17 -1.17 46.46 -37.48
N LEU A 18 -0.65 45.49 -36.74
CA LEU A 18 -0.69 45.48 -35.28
C LEU A 18 0.57 46.18 -34.73
N ASP A 19 0.34 47.16 -33.85
CA ASP A 19 1.34 47.96 -33.14
C ASP A 19 2.19 47.08 -32.18
N GLU A 20 3.51 47.26 -32.18
CA GLU A 20 4.48 46.57 -31.30
C GLU A 20 4.14 46.72 -29.80
N ASN A 21 3.37 47.75 -29.44
CA ASN A 21 2.98 48.01 -28.06
C ASN A 21 1.89 47.04 -27.56
N GLU A 22 1.01 46.57 -28.44
CA GLU A 22 0.03 45.51 -28.13
C GLU A 22 0.76 44.19 -27.89
N MET A 23 1.75 43.86 -28.72
CA MET A 23 2.52 42.62 -28.60
C MET A 23 3.28 42.52 -27.26
N ASN A 24 3.83 43.64 -26.77
CA ASN A 24 4.51 43.69 -25.47
C ASN A 24 3.57 43.57 -24.26
N MET A 25 2.30 43.99 -24.41
CA MET A 25 1.28 43.82 -23.37
C MET A 25 0.83 42.36 -23.24
N TRP A 26 0.68 41.66 -24.36
CA TRP A 26 0.37 40.22 -24.39
C TRP A 26 1.54 39.35 -23.90
N ILE A 27 2.80 39.71 -24.21
CA ILE A 27 3.99 39.01 -23.69
C ILE A 27 4.11 39.16 -22.16
N ARG A 28 3.81 40.35 -21.62
CA ARG A 28 3.82 40.58 -20.16
C ARG A 28 2.69 39.81 -19.44
N PHE A 29 1.52 39.69 -20.07
CA PHE A 29 0.43 38.86 -19.55
C PHE A 29 0.72 37.36 -19.61
N ALA A 30 1.43 36.89 -20.66
CA ALA A 30 1.83 35.50 -20.78
C ALA A 30 2.91 35.08 -19.76
N ILE A 31 3.84 35.99 -19.41
CA ILE A 31 4.92 35.72 -18.45
C ILE A 31 4.38 35.64 -17.00
N LEU A 32 3.32 36.36 -16.66
CA LEU A 32 2.69 36.32 -15.32
C LEU A 32 1.76 35.10 -15.09
N LEU A 33 1.27 34.45 -16.16
CA LEU A 33 0.55 33.17 -16.05
C LEU A 33 1.46 31.94 -16.04
N MET A 34 2.74 32.10 -16.41
CA MET A 34 3.73 31.02 -16.43
C MET A 34 4.60 30.99 -15.16
N ALA A 35 4.10 31.50 -14.02
CA ALA A 35 4.78 31.40 -12.73
C ALA A 35 4.07 30.48 -11.72
N CYS A 36 2.90 29.91 -12.05
CA CYS A 36 2.14 29.05 -11.13
C CYS A 36 2.13 27.54 -11.47
N VAL A 37 2.72 27.09 -12.58
CA VAL A 37 2.56 25.69 -13.02
C VAL A 37 3.83 24.83 -12.88
N THR A 38 5.00 25.43 -12.66
CA THR A 38 6.28 24.68 -12.60
C THR A 38 6.91 24.63 -11.20
N GLY A 39 6.11 24.44 -10.15
CA GLY A 39 6.63 24.39 -8.77
C GLY A 39 6.11 23.26 -7.87
N GLY A 40 5.10 22.49 -8.27
CA GLY A 40 4.29 21.74 -7.30
C GLY A 40 4.24 20.21 -7.39
N LEU A 41 4.91 19.55 -8.34
CA LEU A 41 4.51 18.17 -8.70
C LEU A 41 5.55 17.05 -8.63
N LEU A 42 6.75 17.26 -8.08
CA LEU A 42 7.77 16.19 -8.06
C LEU A 42 8.27 15.72 -6.67
N ALA A 43 7.81 16.28 -5.55
CA ALA A 43 8.38 15.94 -4.23
C ALA A 43 7.61 14.88 -3.41
N GLY A 44 6.43 14.42 -3.85
CA GLY A 44 5.52 13.66 -2.96
C GLY A 44 5.70 12.14 -2.90
N CYS A 45 6.49 11.52 -3.77
CA CYS A 45 6.54 10.05 -3.87
C CYS A 45 7.76 9.39 -3.20
N ASP A 46 8.78 10.17 -2.82
CA ASP A 46 10.04 9.61 -2.31
C ASP A 46 10.07 9.54 -0.78
N GLU A 47 9.56 10.56 -0.09
CA GLU A 47 9.54 10.61 1.38
C GLU A 47 8.73 9.47 2.00
N GLN A 48 7.61 9.09 1.37
CA GLN A 48 6.73 8.04 1.89
C GLN A 48 7.41 6.66 1.86
N LYS A 49 8.13 6.33 0.77
CA LYS A 49 8.82 5.03 0.64
C LYS A 49 9.98 4.91 1.61
N VAL A 50 10.70 6.01 1.85
CA VAL A 50 11.78 6.06 2.85
C VAL A 50 11.20 5.84 4.24
N ALA A 51 10.09 6.50 4.59
CA ALA A 51 9.42 6.32 5.88
C ALA A 51 8.92 4.88 6.10
N ASP A 52 8.33 4.27 5.07
CA ASP A 52 7.83 2.89 5.13
C ASP A 52 9.00 1.89 5.36
N THR A 53 10.15 2.13 4.70
CA THR A 53 11.37 1.33 4.90
C THR A 53 11.95 1.50 6.31
N VAL A 54 11.99 2.73 6.84
CA VAL A 54 12.49 3.00 8.20
C VAL A 54 11.59 2.35 9.26
N ASN A 55 10.27 2.41 9.08
CA ASN A 55 9.31 1.77 9.99
C ASN A 55 9.50 0.26 10.03
N ALA A 56 9.75 -0.39 8.87
CA ALA A 56 9.98 -1.83 8.78
C ALA A 56 11.24 -2.28 9.54
N ILE A 57 12.28 -1.44 9.64
CA ILE A 57 13.56 -1.77 10.29
C ILE A 57 13.58 -1.38 11.78
N LYS A 58 12.68 -0.50 12.23
CA LYS A 58 12.60 -0.04 13.62
C LYS A 58 12.57 -1.23 14.60
N PRO A 59 13.40 -1.30 15.65
CA PRO A 59 13.36 -2.42 16.60
C PRO A 59 11.97 -2.63 17.21
N ASP A 60 11.51 -3.88 17.32
CA ASP A 60 10.17 -4.22 17.85
C ASP A 60 9.92 -3.60 19.24
N ALA A 61 10.93 -3.63 20.11
CA ALA A 61 10.83 -3.04 21.46
C ALA A 61 10.59 -1.52 21.42
N MET A 62 11.13 -0.82 20.42
CA MET A 62 10.90 0.62 20.25
C MET A 62 9.58 0.93 19.55
N ALA A 63 9.11 0.03 18.68
CA ALA A 63 7.85 0.20 17.96
C ALA A 63 6.63 -0.11 18.83
N PHE A 64 6.73 -1.13 19.69
CA PHE A 64 5.58 -1.69 20.40
C PHE A 64 5.76 -1.82 21.92
N GLY A 65 6.97 -1.65 22.47
CA GLY A 65 7.27 -2.01 23.86
C GLY A 65 6.58 -1.16 24.93
N ASN A 66 6.20 0.07 24.61
CA ASN A 66 5.50 0.97 25.55
C ASN A 66 4.00 1.06 25.29
N LEU A 67 3.46 0.25 24.37
CA LEU A 67 2.03 0.23 24.06
C LEU A 67 1.33 -0.73 25.03
N GLN A 68 0.19 -0.29 25.56
CA GLN A 68 -0.56 -1.03 26.56
C GLN A 68 -2.01 -1.25 26.10
N PRO A 69 -2.48 -2.52 26.03
CA PRO A 69 -3.88 -2.84 25.78
C PRO A 69 -4.84 -2.10 26.72
N GLY A 70 -5.94 -1.60 26.18
CA GLY A 70 -6.96 -0.85 26.90
C GLY A 70 -6.56 0.59 27.29
N VAL A 71 -5.36 1.04 26.94
CA VAL A 71 -4.84 2.38 27.30
C VAL A 71 -4.31 3.11 26.08
N SER A 72 -3.45 2.48 25.28
CA SER A 72 -2.88 3.10 24.09
C SER A 72 -3.94 3.29 23.01
N THR A 73 -3.83 4.36 22.26
CA THR A 73 -4.73 4.73 21.16
C THR A 73 -4.10 4.47 19.80
N ILE A 74 -4.91 4.55 18.73
CA ILE A 74 -4.43 4.57 17.34
C ILE A 74 -3.26 5.56 17.14
N ASP A 75 -3.37 6.76 17.71
CA ASP A 75 -2.35 7.80 17.54
C ASP A 75 -1.05 7.47 18.28
N ASP A 76 -1.13 6.78 19.42
CA ASP A 76 0.05 6.27 20.12
C ASP A 76 0.78 5.22 19.29
N VAL A 77 0.04 4.29 18.69
CA VAL A 77 0.61 3.25 17.82
C VAL A 77 1.25 3.89 16.59
N ARG A 78 0.56 4.82 15.92
CA ARG A 78 1.12 5.52 14.75
C ARG A 78 2.37 6.33 15.08
N ARG A 79 2.41 6.95 16.25
CA ARG A 79 3.57 7.72 16.71
C ARG A 79 4.77 6.83 17.05
N GLN A 80 4.53 5.64 17.61
CA GLN A 80 5.60 4.72 18.00
C GLN A 80 6.03 3.79 16.86
N ALA A 81 5.10 3.07 16.25
CA ALA A 81 5.36 2.09 15.19
C ALA A 81 5.43 2.69 13.79
N GLY A 82 4.93 3.92 13.62
CA GLY A 82 4.83 4.58 12.31
C GLY A 82 3.56 4.21 11.57
N LYS A 83 3.54 4.51 10.28
CA LYS A 83 2.41 4.20 9.41
C LYS A 83 2.29 2.68 9.21
N PRO A 84 1.09 2.09 9.36
CA PRO A 84 0.88 0.69 9.04
C PRO A 84 0.93 0.45 7.52
N GLU A 85 1.32 -0.75 7.12
CA GLU A 85 1.26 -1.16 5.71
C GLU A 85 -0.19 -1.24 5.25
N ILE A 86 -1.06 -1.84 6.07
CA ILE A 86 -2.50 -1.96 5.81
C ILE A 86 -3.29 -1.59 7.06
N VAL A 87 -4.39 -0.88 6.81
CA VAL A 87 -5.47 -0.66 7.79
C VAL A 87 -6.69 -1.44 7.32
N TRP A 88 -7.07 -2.43 8.11
CA TRP A 88 -8.26 -3.22 7.93
C TRP A 88 -9.41 -2.61 8.75
N GLN A 89 -10.44 -2.14 8.06
CA GLN A 89 -11.69 -1.73 8.70
C GLN A 89 -12.63 -2.93 8.83
N ASN A 90 -13.27 -3.05 9.98
CA ASN A 90 -14.34 -4.02 10.22
C ASN A 90 -15.69 -3.29 10.31
N ASP A 91 -16.76 -4.03 10.04
CA ASP A 91 -18.12 -3.47 9.96
C ASP A 91 -18.63 -2.94 11.31
N ASP A 92 -18.11 -3.45 12.42
CA ASP A 92 -18.41 -2.99 13.78
C ASP A 92 -17.67 -1.69 14.17
N GLY A 93 -16.86 -1.13 13.25
CA GLY A 93 -16.04 0.05 13.48
C GLY A 93 -14.68 -0.24 14.10
N SER A 94 -14.40 -1.49 14.49
CA SER A 94 -13.06 -1.88 14.95
C SER A 94 -12.06 -1.84 13.79
N GLN A 95 -10.78 -1.68 14.12
CA GLN A 95 -9.72 -1.58 13.14
C GLN A 95 -8.60 -2.58 13.45
N ARG A 96 -7.93 -3.08 12.43
CA ARG A 96 -6.69 -3.85 12.58
C ARG A 96 -5.60 -3.25 11.71
N PHE A 97 -4.47 -2.90 12.31
CA PHE A 97 -3.29 -2.43 11.60
C PHE A 97 -2.30 -3.57 11.38
N GLU A 98 -1.69 -3.58 10.19
CA GLU A 98 -0.72 -4.59 9.78
C GLU A 98 0.67 -3.96 9.64
N TYR A 99 1.66 -4.54 10.31
CA TYR A 99 3.07 -4.13 10.30
C TYR A 99 3.96 -5.33 9.94
N PRO A 100 4.16 -5.64 8.65
CA PRO A 100 5.09 -6.67 8.22
C PRO A 100 6.55 -6.23 8.43
N ARG A 101 7.42 -7.16 8.81
CA ARG A 101 8.88 -6.96 8.87
C ARG A 101 9.61 -7.48 7.62
N GLY A 102 8.85 -8.04 6.67
CA GLY A 102 9.37 -8.60 5.43
C GLY A 102 9.98 -7.54 4.49
N PRO A 103 10.71 -7.98 3.44
CA PRO A 103 10.88 -9.38 3.05
C PRO A 103 11.94 -10.15 3.87
N ASN A 104 12.88 -9.47 4.54
CA ASN A 104 13.97 -10.11 5.28
C ASN A 104 13.66 -10.39 6.77
N GLY A 105 12.58 -9.81 7.31
CA GLY A 105 12.15 -10.03 8.68
C GLY A 105 11.15 -11.17 8.81
N THR A 106 11.20 -11.86 9.94
CA THR A 106 10.47 -13.10 10.22
C THR A 106 9.14 -12.91 10.95
N LYS A 107 8.62 -11.67 10.97
CA LYS A 107 7.45 -11.31 11.77
C LYS A 107 6.49 -10.42 10.99
N THR A 108 5.22 -10.57 11.30
CA THR A 108 4.18 -9.58 10.99
C THR A 108 3.44 -9.30 12.28
N TYR A 109 3.34 -8.02 12.63
CA TYR A 109 2.56 -7.59 13.79
C TYR A 109 1.17 -7.14 13.35
N MET A 110 0.14 -7.65 14.02
CA MET A 110 -1.24 -7.21 13.89
C MET A 110 -1.63 -6.46 15.15
N VAL A 111 -2.05 -5.22 15.00
CA VAL A 111 -2.51 -4.37 16.11
C VAL A 111 -4.00 -4.16 15.99
N GLU A 112 -4.76 -4.59 16.99
CA GLU A 112 -6.21 -4.52 17.00
C GLU A 112 -6.68 -3.32 17.81
N PHE A 113 -7.73 -2.65 17.34
CA PHE A 113 -8.34 -1.50 17.98
C PHE A 113 -9.84 -1.70 18.09
N ALA A 114 -10.40 -1.34 19.23
CA ALA A 114 -11.83 -1.26 19.43
C ALA A 114 -12.43 -0.10 18.62
N PRO A 115 -13.77 -0.05 18.44
CA PRO A 115 -14.43 1.02 17.67
C PRO A 115 -14.20 2.43 18.20
N ASP A 116 -13.80 2.58 19.47
CA ASP A 116 -13.44 3.87 20.09
C ASP A 116 -11.98 4.30 19.81
N GLY A 117 -11.21 3.49 19.08
CA GLY A 117 -9.81 3.73 18.76
C GLY A 117 -8.81 3.29 19.83
N THR A 118 -9.27 2.63 20.90
CA THR A 118 -8.40 2.06 21.93
C THR A 118 -7.77 0.76 21.45
N MET A 119 -6.45 0.61 21.63
CA MET A 119 -5.71 -0.60 21.27
C MET A 119 -6.11 -1.77 22.17
N VAL A 120 -6.51 -2.88 21.58
CA VAL A 120 -6.96 -4.10 22.26
C VAL A 120 -5.84 -5.12 22.37
N ALA A 121 -5.06 -5.32 21.31
CA ALA A 121 -4.01 -6.33 21.29
C ALA A 121 -2.92 -6.02 20.26
N ILE A 122 -1.72 -6.54 20.51
CA ILE A 122 -0.64 -6.66 19.53
C ILE A 122 -0.29 -8.13 19.42
N THR A 123 -0.38 -8.71 18.23
CA THR A 123 -0.09 -10.13 18.00
C THR A 123 0.97 -10.31 16.91
N GLN A 124 1.89 -11.24 17.11
CA GLN A 124 2.78 -11.71 16.04
C GLN A 124 2.02 -12.79 15.26
N ALA A 125 1.82 -12.57 13.97
CA ALA A 125 0.94 -13.39 13.14
C ALA A 125 1.63 -14.62 12.53
N LEU A 126 2.95 -14.57 12.31
CA LEU A 126 3.73 -15.61 11.64
C LEU A 126 4.20 -16.67 12.65
N THR A 127 3.25 -17.50 13.10
CA THR A 127 3.47 -18.58 14.07
C THR A 127 3.04 -19.93 13.51
N ALA A 128 3.65 -21.01 13.99
CA ALA A 128 3.26 -22.37 13.63
C ALA A 128 1.76 -22.65 13.88
N GLU A 129 1.21 -22.09 14.96
CA GLU A 129 -0.21 -22.21 15.30
C GLU A 129 -1.11 -21.55 14.24
N ASN A 130 -0.77 -20.35 13.78
CA ASN A 130 -1.55 -19.69 12.74
C ASN A 130 -1.36 -20.35 11.38
N PHE A 131 -0.16 -20.82 11.05
CA PHE A 131 0.05 -21.59 9.81
C PHE A 131 -0.77 -22.87 9.76
N ALA A 132 -0.96 -23.56 10.89
CA ALA A 132 -1.80 -24.75 10.97
C ALA A 132 -3.30 -24.47 10.71
N LYS A 133 -3.74 -23.21 10.85
CA LYS A 133 -5.11 -22.81 10.52
C LYS A 133 -5.30 -22.60 9.01
N VAL A 134 -4.23 -22.43 8.25
CA VAL A 134 -4.29 -22.27 6.79
C VAL A 134 -4.45 -23.64 6.13
N GLY A 135 -5.58 -23.85 5.47
CA GLY A 135 -5.90 -25.11 4.82
C GLY A 135 -6.72 -24.96 3.53
N PRO A 136 -6.94 -26.06 2.80
CA PRO A 136 -7.63 -26.04 1.53
C PRO A 136 -9.02 -25.39 1.61
N GLY A 137 -9.37 -24.61 0.58
CA GLY A 137 -10.65 -23.91 0.47
C GLY A 137 -10.69 -22.51 1.07
N MET A 138 -9.70 -22.11 1.89
CA MET A 138 -9.59 -20.72 2.37
C MET A 138 -9.31 -19.76 1.22
N THR A 139 -9.93 -18.58 1.23
CA THR A 139 -9.64 -17.56 0.22
C THR A 139 -8.33 -16.85 0.49
N LYS A 140 -7.78 -16.19 -0.52
CA LYS A 140 -6.66 -15.25 -0.38
C LYS A 140 -6.88 -14.23 0.74
N ASP A 141 -8.09 -13.68 0.85
CA ASP A 141 -8.41 -12.68 1.87
C ASP A 141 -8.41 -13.29 3.28
N ASP A 142 -8.92 -14.52 3.45
CA ASP A 142 -8.86 -15.23 4.73
C ASP A 142 -7.41 -15.43 5.18
N VAL A 143 -6.53 -15.82 4.25
CA VAL A 143 -5.10 -15.99 4.55
C VAL A 143 -4.43 -14.64 4.85
N ARG A 144 -4.77 -13.56 4.11
CA ARG A 144 -4.27 -12.21 4.40
C ARG A 144 -4.69 -11.72 5.78
N ARG A 145 -5.94 -11.96 6.17
CA ARG A 145 -6.49 -11.58 7.48
C ARG A 145 -5.75 -12.24 8.62
N LEU A 146 -5.25 -13.47 8.39
CA LEU A 146 -4.55 -14.26 9.39
C LEU A 146 -3.04 -13.96 9.46
N LEU A 147 -2.35 -13.92 8.32
CA LEU A 147 -0.88 -13.90 8.26
C LEU A 147 -0.28 -12.54 7.88
N GLY A 148 -1.09 -11.64 7.32
CA GLY A 148 -0.59 -10.40 6.76
C GLY A 148 0.00 -10.55 5.36
N LYS A 149 0.64 -9.48 4.87
CA LYS A 149 1.17 -9.40 3.50
C LYS A 149 2.25 -10.45 3.33
N PRO A 150 2.19 -11.27 2.27
CA PRO A 150 3.27 -12.21 1.98
C PRO A 150 4.56 -11.45 1.65
N ALA A 151 5.69 -12.04 2.00
CA ALA A 151 7.01 -11.53 1.66
C ALA A 151 7.23 -11.60 0.14
N THR A 152 6.76 -12.68 -0.50
CA THR A 152 6.82 -12.86 -1.95
C THR A 152 5.52 -13.44 -2.50
N VAL A 153 5.24 -13.10 -3.76
CA VAL A 153 4.12 -13.65 -4.54
C VAL A 153 4.69 -14.15 -5.85
N ALA A 154 4.56 -15.45 -6.11
CA ALA A 154 5.00 -16.09 -7.35
C ALA A 154 3.79 -16.64 -8.11
N ARG A 155 3.75 -16.41 -9.43
CA ARG A 155 2.72 -16.95 -10.34
C ARG A 155 3.35 -18.04 -11.20
N TYR A 156 2.84 -19.26 -11.15
CA TYR A 156 3.28 -20.36 -11.99
C TYR A 156 2.25 -20.64 -13.09
N ALA A 157 2.44 -20.02 -14.25
CA ALA A 157 1.47 -20.06 -15.35
C ALA A 157 1.13 -21.48 -15.83
N LEU A 158 2.13 -22.38 -15.91
CA LEU A 158 1.92 -23.77 -16.39
C LEU A 158 1.11 -24.63 -15.41
N LYS A 159 1.18 -24.32 -14.11
CA LYS A 159 0.39 -24.97 -13.06
C LYS A 159 -0.91 -24.24 -12.73
N GLN A 160 -1.10 -23.05 -13.30
CA GLN A 160 -2.22 -22.17 -13.02
C GLN A 160 -2.40 -21.88 -11.51
N GLU A 161 -1.29 -21.66 -10.81
CA GLU A 161 -1.29 -21.39 -9.36
C GLU A 161 -0.56 -20.10 -9.01
N ASP A 162 -1.01 -19.48 -7.92
CA ASP A 162 -0.26 -18.46 -7.18
C ASP A 162 0.32 -19.09 -5.93
N VAL A 163 1.57 -18.76 -5.60
CA VAL A 163 2.20 -19.12 -4.34
C VAL A 163 2.54 -17.86 -3.57
N TRP A 164 2.00 -17.73 -2.38
CA TRP A 164 2.33 -16.66 -1.45
C TRP A 164 3.20 -17.22 -0.34
N SER A 165 4.32 -16.55 -0.09
CA SER A 165 5.31 -17.05 0.87
C SER A 165 5.60 -16.02 1.97
N TRP A 166 5.74 -16.52 3.20
CA TRP A 166 6.12 -15.74 4.37
C TRP A 166 7.41 -16.28 4.97
N HIS A 167 8.41 -15.42 5.13
CA HIS A 167 9.61 -15.73 5.89
C HIS A 167 9.29 -15.68 7.39
N TRP A 168 9.66 -16.71 8.14
CA TRP A 168 9.35 -16.78 9.57
C TRP A 168 10.40 -17.55 10.36
N ALA A 169 10.45 -17.30 11.66
CA ALA A 169 11.38 -17.95 12.57
C ALA A 169 10.80 -19.31 12.99
N ALA A 170 11.21 -20.38 12.29
CA ALA A 170 10.73 -21.74 12.53
C ALA A 170 11.23 -22.35 13.84
N GLY A 171 12.31 -21.80 14.40
CA GLY A 171 13.04 -22.40 15.53
C GLY A 171 13.87 -23.61 15.10
N GLY A 172 14.80 -24.04 15.96
CA GLY A 172 15.74 -25.11 15.61
C GLY A 172 16.81 -24.67 14.60
N TYR A 173 17.32 -25.60 13.80
CA TYR A 173 18.28 -25.34 12.72
C TYR A 173 17.59 -25.60 11.36
N PRO A 174 17.68 -24.69 10.36
CA PRO A 174 18.51 -23.47 10.31
C PRO A 174 17.98 -22.27 11.10
N GLY A 175 16.78 -22.36 11.70
CA GLY A 175 16.22 -21.34 12.60
C GLY A 175 15.12 -20.49 11.97
N ASP A 176 15.07 -20.46 10.64
CA ASP A 176 14.02 -19.84 9.84
C ASP A 176 13.59 -20.74 8.67
N SER A 177 12.48 -20.37 8.01
CA SER A 177 11.94 -21.07 6.85
C SER A 177 10.97 -20.15 6.10
N MET A 178 10.54 -20.58 4.91
CA MET A 178 9.35 -20.03 4.26
C MET A 178 8.13 -20.90 4.57
N PHE A 179 7.01 -20.28 4.89
CA PHE A 179 5.69 -20.92 4.79
C PHE A 179 5.04 -20.50 3.47
N ASP A 180 4.55 -21.46 2.70
CA ASP A 180 3.94 -21.21 1.40
C ASP A 180 2.47 -21.64 1.39
N ALA A 181 1.60 -20.74 0.95
CA ALA A 181 0.22 -21.07 0.60
C ALA A 181 0.07 -21.09 -0.93
N HIS A 182 -0.40 -22.22 -1.46
CA HIS A 182 -0.63 -22.42 -2.89
C HIS A 182 -2.10 -22.17 -3.17
N PHE A 183 -2.40 -21.31 -4.13
CA PHE A 183 -3.75 -20.91 -4.50
C PHE A 183 -4.07 -21.34 -5.92
N SER A 184 -5.28 -21.85 -6.13
CA SER A 184 -5.82 -22.10 -7.47
C SER A 184 -6.08 -20.79 -8.23
N VAL A 185 -6.46 -20.92 -9.50
CA VAL A 185 -6.93 -19.80 -10.33
C VAL A 185 -8.12 -19.05 -9.71
N ASP A 186 -8.95 -19.74 -8.92
CA ASP A 186 -10.11 -19.17 -8.22
C ASP A 186 -9.72 -18.41 -6.94
N GLY A 187 -8.42 -18.41 -6.58
CA GLY A 187 -7.92 -17.69 -5.42
C GLY A 187 -8.20 -18.37 -4.08
N VAL A 188 -8.40 -19.68 -4.07
CA VAL A 188 -8.54 -20.49 -2.86
C VAL A 188 -7.32 -21.38 -2.64
N VAL A 189 -6.97 -21.61 -1.38
CA VAL A 189 -5.86 -22.48 -1.00
C VAL A 189 -6.13 -23.90 -1.51
N THR A 190 -5.15 -24.49 -2.18
CA THR A 190 -5.16 -25.90 -2.60
C THR A 190 -4.31 -26.75 -1.68
N THR A 191 -3.16 -26.22 -1.25
CA THR A 191 -2.23 -26.88 -0.33
C THR A 191 -1.31 -25.86 0.33
N THR A 192 -0.55 -26.29 1.34
CA THR A 192 0.53 -25.52 1.94
C THR A 192 1.85 -26.30 1.88
N SER A 193 2.97 -25.59 1.87
CA SER A 193 4.31 -26.19 1.94
C SER A 193 5.22 -25.38 2.85
N ARG A 194 6.40 -25.94 3.11
CA ARG A 194 7.52 -25.25 3.74
C ARG A 194 8.75 -25.41 2.84
N SER A 195 9.46 -24.31 2.60
CA SER A 195 10.77 -24.32 1.95
C SER A 195 11.84 -23.73 2.84
N GLU A 196 13.09 -23.92 2.48
CA GLU A 196 14.20 -23.20 3.09
C GLU A 196 14.06 -21.71 2.78
N ALA A 197 14.49 -20.85 3.71
CA ALA A 197 14.57 -19.42 3.44
C ALA A 197 15.75 -19.12 2.49
N PRO A 198 15.66 -18.08 1.65
CA PRO A 198 16.74 -17.71 0.73
C PRO A 198 18.08 -17.56 1.46
N GLY A 199 19.14 -18.14 0.91
CA GLY A 199 20.49 -18.13 1.52
C GLY A 199 20.81 -19.34 2.40
N HIS A 200 19.85 -20.25 2.63
CA HIS A 200 20.08 -21.56 3.26
C HIS A 200 20.13 -22.73 2.28
N GLU A 201 20.04 -22.44 0.97
CA GLU A 201 20.14 -23.42 -0.10
C GLU A 201 21.51 -24.12 -0.05
N LYS A 202 21.51 -25.46 -0.03
CA LYS A 202 22.76 -26.23 -0.14
C LYS A 202 23.32 -26.10 -1.57
N PRO A 203 24.62 -25.84 -1.72
CA PRO A 203 25.28 -25.74 -3.04
C PRO A 203 25.27 -27.06 -3.81
#